data_AF-A0A066YR92-F1
#
_entry.id   AF-A0A066YR92-F1
#
_cell.length_a   1.000
_cell.length_b   1.000
_cell.length_c   1.000
_cell.angle_alpha   90.00
_cell.angle_beta   90.00
_cell.angle_gamma   90.00
#
_symmetry.space_group_name_H-M   'P 1'
#
loop_
_entity.id
_entity.type
_entity.pdbx_description
1 polymer ?
#
loop_
_entity_poly.entity_id
_entity_poly.type
_entity_poly.pdbx_seq_one_letter_code
_entity_poly.pdbx_strand_id
1 'polypeptide(L)'
;MGPDRVCVLPGRPDWIRDVACLGDEVLGMLAAAAAAAAANAYRDDGRFLLTADACRAAGLLVETPAGAVPEDGGAGQVVLYTVPVWKLEALWDVLLVLRRAVAGDPDTDVVRGLLELLCADVVAAARTVGRVVADLEKVAAVLVLELPEVKAVATAVVLGEERGDAAVDAYRRITAAWTDAGVRH
;
A
#
# COMPACT_ATOMS: atom_id res chain seq x y z
N MET A 1 -17.89 -10.16 6.09
CA MET A 1 -16.42 -10.25 5.95
C MET A 1 -16.12 -11.21 4.82
N GLY A 2 -15.52 -10.72 3.73
CA GLY A 2 -15.04 -11.57 2.65
C GLY A 2 -13.81 -12.39 3.08
N PRO A 3 -13.45 -13.46 2.34
CA PRO A 3 -12.29 -14.28 2.64
C PRO A 3 -10.98 -13.52 2.37
N ASP A 4 -9.92 -13.82 3.13
CA ASP A 4 -8.58 -13.28 2.91
C ASP A 4 -8.11 -13.48 1.46
N ARG A 5 -7.37 -12.51 0.95
CA ARG A 5 -6.83 -12.52 -0.41
C ARG A 5 -5.37 -12.95 -0.40
N VAL A 6 -5.03 -13.90 -1.25
CA VAL A 6 -3.63 -14.26 -1.49
C VAL A 6 -3.07 -13.26 -2.51
N CYS A 7 -2.05 -12.54 -2.09
CA CYS A 7 -1.32 -11.57 -2.89
C CYS A 7 0.11 -12.05 -3.09
N VAL A 8 0.68 -11.71 -4.24
CA VAL A 8 2.11 -11.87 -4.51
C VAL A 8 2.74 -10.48 -4.44
N LEU A 9 3.83 -10.35 -3.69
CA LEU A 9 4.53 -9.09 -3.47
C LEU A 9 5.92 -9.13 -4.12
N PRO A 10 6.39 -8.02 -4.69
CA PRO A 10 7.77 -7.91 -5.15
C PRO A 10 8.73 -8.00 -3.96
N GLY A 11 9.62 -8.99 -3.93
CA GLY A 11 10.68 -9.12 -2.93
C GLY A 11 11.86 -8.18 -3.15
N ARG A 12 11.63 -6.99 -3.75
CA ARG A 12 12.71 -6.05 -4.09
C ARG A 12 12.97 -5.05 -2.97
N PRO A 13 14.23 -4.86 -2.52
CA PRO A 13 14.56 -3.95 -1.42
C PRO A 13 14.07 -2.51 -1.61
N ASP A 14 14.16 -1.98 -2.83
CA ASP A 14 13.75 -0.59 -3.10
C ASP A 14 12.23 -0.41 -3.06
N TRP A 15 11.48 -1.35 -3.64
CA TRP A 15 10.02 -1.40 -3.51
C TRP A 15 9.61 -1.51 -2.04
N ILE A 16 10.23 -2.42 -1.30
CA ILE A 16 9.96 -2.63 0.12
C ILE A 16 10.22 -1.35 0.92
N ARG A 17 11.34 -0.66 0.66
CA ARG A 17 11.67 0.60 1.33
C ARG A 17 10.67 1.70 1.00
N ASP A 18 10.29 1.83 -0.27
CA ASP A 18 9.33 2.83 -0.72
C ASP A 18 7.95 2.59 -0.09
N VAL A 19 7.53 1.33 -0.02
CA VAL A 19 6.29 0.91 0.62
C VAL A 19 6.35 1.18 2.12
N ALA A 20 7.43 0.79 2.82
CA ALA A 20 7.59 1.05 4.25
C ALA A 20 7.50 2.54 4.60
N CYS A 21 8.15 3.40 3.81
CA CYS A 21 8.05 4.86 3.95
C CYS A 21 6.60 5.36 3.82
N LEU A 22 5.81 4.82 2.89
CA LEU A 22 4.37 5.16 2.79
C LEU A 22 3.56 4.70 4.00
N GLY A 23 3.91 3.54 4.58
CA GLY A 23 3.26 3.01 5.79
C GLY A 23 3.54 3.87 7.02
N ASP A 24 4.81 3.98 7.39
CA ASP A 24 5.23 4.62 8.64
C ASP A 24 5.03 6.14 8.60
N GLU A 25 5.48 6.78 7.51
CA GLU A 25 5.48 8.24 7.43
C GLU A 25 4.08 8.73 7.04
N VAL A 26 3.55 8.32 5.89
CA VAL A 26 2.31 8.89 5.38
C VAL A 26 1.09 8.38 6.18
N LEU A 27 0.89 7.07 6.21
CA LEU A 27 -0.31 6.48 6.83
C LEU A 27 -0.25 6.56 8.36
N GLY A 28 0.93 6.40 8.96
CA GLY A 28 1.16 6.61 10.39
C GLY A 28 0.83 8.04 10.85
N MET A 29 1.28 9.06 10.12
CA MET A 29 0.97 10.45 10.48
C MET A 29 -0.50 10.81 10.22
N LEU A 30 -1.11 10.31 9.14
CA LEU A 30 -2.55 10.45 8.93
C LEU A 30 -3.36 9.81 10.06
N ALA A 31 -2.93 8.65 10.56
CA ALA A 31 -3.57 8.00 11.70
C ALA A 31 -3.43 8.82 12.99
N ALA A 32 -2.25 9.41 13.24
CA ALA A 32 -2.02 10.26 14.41
C ALA A 32 -2.88 11.53 14.35
N ALA A 33 -2.97 12.17 13.18
CA ALA A 33 -3.82 13.34 12.96
C ALA A 33 -5.30 13.01 13.13
N ALA A 34 -5.76 11.88 12.57
CA ALA A 34 -7.13 11.40 12.75
C ALA A 34 -7.48 11.18 14.23
N ALA A 35 -6.56 10.58 14.99
CA ALA A 35 -6.75 10.34 16.41
C ALA A 35 -6.80 11.66 17.20
N ALA A 36 -5.95 12.63 16.86
CA ALA A 36 -5.96 13.95 17.47
C ALA A 36 -7.25 14.72 17.16
N ALA A 37 -7.74 14.66 15.91
CA ALA A 37 -9.00 15.26 15.50
C ALA A 37 -10.19 14.66 16.27
N ALA A 38 -10.26 13.33 16.35
CA ALA A 38 -11.29 12.62 17.09
C ALA A 38 -11.26 12.95 18.60
N ALA A 39 -10.08 13.05 19.22
CA ALA A 39 -9.94 13.44 20.62
C ALA A 39 -10.38 14.90 20.88
N ASN A 40 -10.31 15.76 19.85
CA ASN A 40 -10.69 17.16 19.90
C ASN A 40 -12.04 17.42 19.22
N ALA A 41 -12.93 16.42 19.11
CA ALA A 41 -14.18 16.44 18.33
C ALA A 41 -15.09 17.68 18.53
N TYR A 42 -14.93 18.42 19.63
CA TYR A 42 -15.62 19.71 19.84
C TYR A 42 -15.10 20.86 18.96
N ARG A 43 -13.97 20.70 18.25
CA ARG A 43 -13.32 21.73 17.42
C ARG A 43 -13.33 21.44 15.92
N ASP A 44 -13.59 20.20 15.51
CA ASP A 44 -13.35 19.77 14.13
C ASP A 44 -14.63 19.51 13.32
N ASP A 45 -15.83 19.65 13.89
CA ASP A 45 -17.14 19.48 13.19
C ASP A 45 -17.29 18.22 12.30
N GLY A 46 -16.43 17.21 12.43
CA GLY A 46 -16.37 16.05 11.52
C GLY A 46 -15.68 16.31 10.18
N ARG A 47 -14.84 17.35 10.07
CA ARG A 47 -14.11 17.72 8.85
C ARG A 47 -12.94 16.78 8.55
N PHE A 48 -12.38 16.10 9.55
CA PHE A 48 -11.40 15.06 9.29
C PHE A 48 -12.08 13.76 8.84
N LEU A 49 -12.15 13.56 7.52
CA LEU A 49 -12.89 12.46 6.87
C LEU A 49 -12.25 11.07 7.03
N LEU A 50 -11.04 10.98 7.59
CA LEU A 50 -10.33 9.72 7.79
C LEU A 50 -10.42 9.28 9.26
N THR A 51 -10.62 7.99 9.50
CA THR A 51 -10.52 7.44 10.85
C THR A 51 -9.10 6.98 11.15
N ALA A 52 -8.66 7.10 12.40
CA ALA A 52 -7.35 6.62 12.81
C ALA A 52 -7.18 5.12 12.54
N ASP A 53 -8.24 4.35 12.73
CA ASP A 53 -8.22 2.90 12.52
C ASP A 53 -8.11 2.53 11.05
N ALA A 54 -8.79 3.25 10.14
CA ALA A 54 -8.63 3.03 8.70
C ALA A 54 -7.19 3.33 8.25
N CYS A 55 -6.60 4.44 8.71
CA CYS A 55 -5.22 4.80 8.41
C CYS A 55 -4.22 3.77 8.96
N ARG A 56 -4.38 3.30 10.21
CA ARG A 56 -3.53 2.25 10.79
C ARG A 56 -3.69 0.92 10.05
N ALA A 57 -4.91 0.53 9.71
CA ALA A 57 -5.18 -0.69 8.98
C ALA A 57 -4.50 -0.68 7.60
N ALA A 58 -4.56 0.45 6.90
CA ALA A 58 -3.84 0.68 5.65
C ALA A 58 -2.32 0.66 5.87
N GLY A 59 -1.79 1.31 6.92
CA GLY A 59 -0.36 1.32 7.24
C GLY A 59 0.19 -0.09 7.50
N LEU A 60 -0.49 -0.87 8.34
CA LEU A 60 -0.11 -2.26 8.64
C LEU A 60 -0.11 -3.17 7.41
N LEU A 61 -1.01 -2.92 6.45
CA LEU A 61 -1.04 -3.65 5.18
C LEU A 61 0.22 -3.37 4.34
N VAL A 62 0.70 -2.13 4.42
CA VAL A 62 1.84 -1.60 3.66
C VAL A 62 3.18 -1.98 4.34
N GLU A 63 3.25 -2.06 5.67
CA GLU A 63 4.48 -2.42 6.41
C GLU A 63 4.83 -3.92 6.38
N THR A 64 3.83 -4.81 6.29
CA THR A 64 4.06 -6.27 6.37
C THR A 64 4.99 -6.86 5.29
N PRO A 65 4.98 -6.39 4.02
CA PRO A 65 5.98 -6.74 3.01
C PRO A 65 7.45 -6.52 3.45
N ALA A 66 7.71 -5.55 4.33
CA ALA A 66 9.07 -5.18 4.72
C ALA A 66 9.70 -6.10 5.78
N GLY A 67 8.89 -6.69 6.65
CA GLY A 67 9.36 -7.66 7.64
C GLY A 67 9.47 -9.10 7.12
N ALA A 68 8.88 -9.39 5.95
CA ALA A 68 8.77 -10.74 5.40
C ALA A 68 9.88 -11.11 4.39
N VAL A 69 10.70 -10.15 3.97
CA VAL A 69 11.76 -10.38 2.97
C VAL A 69 13.09 -10.55 3.71
N PRO A 70 13.79 -11.69 3.55
CA PRO A 70 15.11 -11.89 4.13
C PRO A 70 16.08 -10.79 3.65
N GLU A 71 16.99 -10.34 4.52
CA GLU A 71 18.01 -9.33 4.17
C GLU A 71 18.85 -9.71 2.93
N ASP A 72 18.91 -11.01 2.62
CA ASP A 72 19.62 -11.62 1.51
C ASP A 72 18.78 -11.69 0.21
N GLY A 73 17.59 -11.08 0.20
CA GLY A 73 16.60 -11.15 -0.87
C GLY A 73 17.09 -10.58 -2.18
N GLY A 74 17.77 -11.40 -2.97
CA GLY A 74 18.27 -11.05 -4.30
C GLY A 74 17.13 -10.65 -5.25
N ALA A 75 17.45 -9.77 -6.20
CA ALA A 75 16.55 -9.40 -7.28
C ALA A 75 15.97 -10.65 -7.96
N GLY A 76 14.66 -10.86 -7.85
CA GLY A 76 13.97 -12.04 -8.40
C GLY A 76 13.12 -12.83 -7.41
N GLN A 77 13.05 -12.43 -6.14
CA GLN A 77 12.17 -13.10 -5.17
C GLN A 77 10.74 -12.55 -5.20
N VAL A 78 9.78 -13.45 -4.95
CA VAL A 78 8.36 -13.17 -4.77
C VAL A 78 7.98 -13.62 -3.36
N VAL A 79 7.23 -12.79 -2.65
CA VAL A 79 6.65 -13.18 -1.35
C VAL A 79 5.17 -13.44 -1.54
N LEU A 80 4.71 -14.61 -1.09
CA LEU A 80 3.29 -14.88 -0.93
C LEU A 80 2.80 -14.31 0.39
N TYR A 81 1.73 -13.53 0.33
CA TYR A 81 1.17 -12.87 1.49
C TYR A 81 -0.36 -12.94 1.48
N THR A 82 -0.95 -13.31 2.62
CA THR A 82 -2.40 -13.30 2.81
C THR A 82 -2.82 -11.96 3.40
N VAL A 83 -3.61 -11.21 2.62
CA VAL A 83 -4.15 -9.92 3.00
C VAL A 83 -5.59 -10.08 3.48
N PRO A 84 -5.90 -9.67 4.72
CA PRO A 84 -7.28 -9.57 5.16
C PRO A 84 -8.08 -8.54 4.36
N VAL A 85 -9.26 -8.91 3.88
CA VAL A 85 -10.11 -8.04 3.03
C VAL A 85 -10.41 -6.70 3.68
N TRP A 86 -10.66 -6.69 4.99
CA TRP A 86 -10.94 -5.45 5.72
C TRP A 86 -9.78 -4.46 5.71
N LYS A 87 -8.52 -4.93 5.59
CA LYS A 87 -7.35 -4.04 5.43
C LYS A 87 -7.30 -3.43 4.02
N LEU A 88 -7.71 -4.19 3.00
CA LEU A 88 -7.83 -3.66 1.63
C LEU A 88 -8.94 -2.63 1.53
N GLU A 89 -10.09 -2.90 2.16
CA GLU A 89 -11.20 -1.94 2.24
C GLU A 89 -10.73 -0.64 2.91
N ALA A 90 -10.01 -0.72 4.04
CA ALA A 90 -9.44 0.46 4.69
C ALA A 90 -8.46 1.23 3.80
N LEU A 91 -7.59 0.55 3.04
CA LEU A 91 -6.70 1.20 2.09
C LEU A 91 -7.48 1.91 0.97
N TRP A 92 -8.58 1.31 0.48
CA TRP A 92 -9.43 1.91 -0.53
C TRP A 92 -10.17 3.15 -0.01
N ASP A 93 -10.69 3.09 1.22
CA ASP A 93 -11.35 4.24 1.86
C ASP A 93 -10.37 5.41 2.02
N VAL A 94 -9.15 5.13 2.47
CA VAL A 94 -8.09 6.14 2.55
C VAL A 94 -7.78 6.72 1.17
N LEU A 95 -7.53 5.87 0.16
CA LEU A 95 -7.25 6.31 -1.21
C LEU A 95 -8.37 7.16 -1.81
N LEU A 96 -9.63 6.85 -1.52
CA LEU A 96 -10.76 7.63 -2.00
C LEU A 96 -10.71 9.08 -1.46
N VAL A 97 -10.44 9.25 -0.17
CA VAL A 97 -10.32 10.58 0.45
C VAL A 97 -9.09 11.31 -0.09
N LEU A 98 -7.96 10.61 -0.25
CA LEU A 98 -6.73 11.22 -0.78
C LEU A 98 -6.90 11.67 -2.25
N ARG A 99 -7.61 10.90 -3.08
CA ARG A 99 -7.93 11.31 -4.46
C ARG A 99 -8.77 12.58 -4.51
N ARG A 100 -9.76 12.68 -3.63
CA ARG A 100 -10.59 13.89 -3.49
C ARG A 100 -9.74 15.09 -3.06
N ALA A 101 -8.79 14.89 -2.14
CA ALA A 101 -7.82 15.92 -1.75
C ALA A 101 -6.96 16.40 -2.93
N VAL A 102 -6.44 15.48 -3.75
CA VAL A 102 -5.69 15.83 -4.97
C VAL A 102 -6.56 16.57 -5.98
N ALA A 103 -7.83 16.19 -6.10
CA ALA A 103 -8.80 16.86 -6.99
C ALA A 103 -9.26 18.24 -6.50
N GLY A 104 -8.85 18.65 -5.29
CA GLY A 104 -9.21 19.94 -4.71
C GLY A 104 -10.62 20.00 -4.14
N ASP A 105 -11.16 18.87 -3.68
CA ASP A 105 -12.44 18.82 -2.99
C ASP A 105 -12.39 19.61 -1.66
N PRO A 106 -13.23 20.64 -1.47
CA PRO A 106 -13.23 21.47 -0.26
C PRO A 106 -13.42 20.68 1.04
N ASP A 107 -14.16 19.56 1.01
CA ASP A 107 -14.40 18.72 2.19
C ASP A 107 -13.13 18.02 2.67
N THR A 108 -12.07 18.02 1.85
CA THR A 108 -10.79 17.38 2.14
C THR A 108 -9.66 18.37 2.42
N ASP A 109 -9.95 19.66 2.57
CA ASP A 109 -8.95 20.71 2.74
C ASP A 109 -8.00 20.47 3.93
N VAL A 110 -8.52 19.97 5.05
CA VAL A 110 -7.72 19.64 6.23
C VAL A 110 -6.75 18.50 5.93
N VAL A 111 -7.22 17.46 5.24
CA VAL A 111 -6.39 16.31 4.84
C VAL A 111 -5.33 16.74 3.83
N ARG A 112 -5.71 17.58 2.86
CA ARG A 112 -4.77 18.16 1.87
C ARG A 112 -3.68 18.98 2.54
N GLY A 113 -4.04 19.92 3.42
CA GLY A 113 -3.08 20.77 4.11
C GLY A 113 -2.11 19.97 4.98
N LEU A 114 -2.60 18.90 5.62
CA LEU A 114 -1.73 17.95 6.33
C LEU A 114 -0.76 17.25 5.37
N LEU A 115 -1.23 16.72 4.25
CA LEU A 115 -0.35 16.06 3.26
C LEU A 115 0.70 17.02 2.69
N GLU A 116 0.34 18.28 2.45
CA GLU A 116 1.28 19.31 2.02
C GLU A 116 2.36 19.56 3.07
N LEU A 117 1.98 19.64 4.35
CA LEU A 117 2.93 19.74 5.46
C LEU A 117 3.84 18.51 5.54
N LEU A 118 3.29 17.30 5.38
CA LEU A 118 4.07 16.05 5.39
C LEU A 118 5.09 16.00 4.24
N CYS A 119 4.68 16.45 3.05
CA CYS A 119 5.56 16.53 1.88
C CYS A 119 6.66 17.59 2.05
N ALA A 120 6.39 18.66 2.78
CA ALA A 120 7.36 19.72 3.05
C ALA A 120 8.39 19.32 4.13
N ASP A 121 7.94 18.67 5.20
CA ASP A 121 8.74 18.50 6.42
C ASP A 121 9.35 17.11 6.62
N VAL A 122 8.70 16.04 6.11
CA VAL A 122 9.04 14.67 6.52
C VAL A 122 9.41 13.78 5.34
N VAL A 123 8.56 13.73 4.32
CA VAL A 123 8.73 12.81 3.19
C VAL A 123 9.65 13.48 2.17
N ALA A 124 10.96 13.42 2.39
CA ALA A 124 12.06 13.91 1.54
C ALA A 124 11.67 14.98 0.51
N ALA A 125 12.16 16.22 0.68
CA ALA A 125 11.88 17.52 0.00
C ALA A 125 11.45 17.60 -1.50
N ALA A 126 11.37 16.49 -2.24
CA ALA A 126 10.90 16.38 -3.61
C ALA A 126 9.54 15.66 -3.78
N ARG A 127 8.90 15.11 -2.73
CA ARG A 127 7.57 14.48 -2.91
C ARG A 127 6.46 15.54 -2.93
N THR A 128 5.48 15.33 -3.81
CA THR A 128 4.23 16.11 -3.85
C THR A 128 3.08 15.23 -3.38
N VAL A 129 1.98 15.86 -2.93
CA VAL A 129 0.75 15.14 -2.54
C VAL A 129 0.29 14.19 -3.65
N GLY A 130 0.28 14.66 -4.90
CA GLY A 130 -0.08 13.82 -6.05
C GLY A 130 0.85 12.62 -6.24
N ARG A 131 2.15 12.76 -5.95
CA ARG A 131 3.11 11.64 -6.02
C ARG A 131 2.86 10.61 -4.92
N VAL A 132 2.60 11.05 -3.70
CA VAL A 132 2.26 10.17 -2.57
C VAL A 132 1.01 9.33 -2.89
N VAL A 133 -0.04 9.98 -3.40
CA VAL A 133 -1.27 9.27 -3.81
C VAL A 133 -0.98 8.28 -4.94
N ALA A 134 -0.26 8.70 -5.98
CA ALA A 134 0.10 7.80 -7.08
C ALA A 134 0.94 6.60 -6.62
N ASP A 135 1.83 6.77 -5.63
CA ASP A 135 2.62 5.67 -5.10
C ASP A 135 1.75 4.71 -4.25
N LEU A 136 0.81 5.22 -3.43
CA LEU A 136 -0.18 4.37 -2.74
C LEU A 136 -1.09 3.61 -3.71
N GLU A 137 -1.47 4.22 -4.83
CA GLU A 137 -2.25 3.56 -5.88
C GLU A 137 -1.50 2.40 -6.53
N LYS A 138 -0.19 2.53 -6.73
CA LYS A 138 0.65 1.41 -7.22
C LYS A 138 0.67 0.27 -6.22
N VAL A 139 0.77 0.57 -4.92
CA VAL A 139 0.73 -0.45 -3.86
C VAL A 139 -0.62 -1.17 -3.88
N ALA A 140 -1.72 -0.43 -3.95
CA ALA A 140 -3.05 -1.01 -4.06
C ALA A 140 -3.21 -1.87 -5.33
N ALA A 141 -2.68 -1.41 -6.47
CA ALA A 141 -2.67 -2.19 -7.71
C ALA A 141 -1.92 -3.51 -7.55
N VAL A 142 -0.74 -3.49 -6.93
CA VAL A 142 0.05 -4.71 -6.64
C VAL A 142 -0.71 -5.68 -5.74
N LEU A 143 -1.35 -5.17 -4.68
CA LEU A 143 -2.12 -5.98 -3.74
C LEU A 143 -3.41 -6.55 -4.34
N VAL A 144 -3.98 -5.91 -5.35
CA VAL A 144 -5.26 -6.30 -5.97
C VAL A 144 -5.07 -6.98 -7.34
N LEU A 145 -3.84 -7.36 -7.70
CA LEU A 145 -3.58 -8.16 -8.90
C LEU A 145 -4.29 -9.51 -8.82
N GLU A 146 -5.51 -9.55 -9.34
CA GLU A 146 -6.32 -10.75 -9.54
C GLU A 146 -5.87 -11.46 -10.83
N LEU A 147 -4.61 -11.90 -10.84
CA LEU A 147 -4.06 -12.69 -11.93
C LEU A 147 -4.22 -14.18 -11.62
N PRO A 148 -4.70 -15.02 -12.56
CA PRO A 148 -4.70 -16.47 -12.36
C PRO A 148 -3.29 -17.01 -12.08
N GLU A 149 -2.25 -16.32 -12.55
CA GLU A 149 -0.84 -16.60 -12.28
C GLU A 149 -0.48 -16.51 -10.79
N VAL A 150 -1.14 -15.63 -10.01
CA VAL A 150 -0.92 -15.54 -8.56
C VAL A 150 -1.35 -16.84 -7.87
N LYS A 151 -2.47 -17.42 -8.29
CA LYS A 151 -2.95 -18.73 -7.79
C LYS A 151 -2.02 -19.87 -8.21
N ALA A 152 -1.48 -19.81 -9.42
CA ALA A 152 -0.51 -20.79 -9.91
C ALA A 152 0.79 -20.76 -9.10
N VAL A 153 1.35 -19.57 -8.82
CA VAL A 153 2.53 -19.42 -7.96
C VAL A 153 2.23 -19.86 -6.53
N ALA A 154 1.08 -19.46 -5.97
CA ALA A 154 0.66 -19.89 -4.63
C ALA A 154 0.57 -21.41 -4.52
N THR A 155 0.01 -22.07 -5.54
CA THR A 155 -0.10 -23.53 -5.59
C THR A 155 1.28 -24.19 -5.72
N ALA A 156 2.15 -23.67 -6.60
CA ALA A 156 3.50 -24.20 -6.77
C ALA A 156 4.33 -24.12 -5.47
N VAL A 157 4.21 -23.03 -4.71
CA VAL A 157 4.87 -22.91 -3.39
C VAL A 157 4.34 -23.95 -2.40
N VAL A 158 3.00 -24.11 -2.32
CA VAL A 158 2.39 -25.12 -1.42
C VAL A 158 2.83 -26.54 -1.77
N LEU A 159 3.04 -26.83 -3.07
CA LEU A 159 3.47 -28.14 -3.56
C LEU A 159 5.00 -28.33 -3.56
N GLY A 160 5.79 -27.29 -3.27
CA GLY A 160 7.26 -27.34 -3.34
C GLY A 160 7.83 -27.37 -4.77
N GLU A 161 7.06 -26.92 -5.76
CA GLU A 161 7.36 -26.96 -7.21
C GLU A 161 7.78 -25.58 -7.75
N GLU A 162 8.34 -24.72 -6.91
CA GLU A 162 8.65 -23.31 -7.16
C GLU A 162 9.55 -23.08 -8.39
N ARG A 163 10.32 -24.10 -8.78
CA ARG A 163 11.27 -24.08 -9.92
C ARG A 163 10.75 -24.77 -11.18
N GLY A 164 9.50 -25.24 -11.18
CA GLY A 164 8.89 -25.83 -12.37
C GLY A 164 8.61 -24.79 -13.45
N ASP A 165 8.65 -25.19 -14.73
CA ASP A 165 8.46 -24.29 -15.88
C ASP A 165 7.17 -23.46 -15.78
N ALA A 166 6.08 -24.06 -15.29
CA ALA A 166 4.81 -23.39 -15.08
C ALA A 166 4.88 -22.27 -14.01
N ALA A 167 5.62 -22.50 -12.93
CA ALA A 167 5.83 -21.52 -11.86
C ALA A 167 6.72 -20.36 -12.35
N VAL A 168 7.76 -20.67 -13.13
CA VAL A 168 8.65 -19.68 -13.74
C VAL A 168 7.90 -18.80 -14.75
N ASP A 169 7.04 -19.39 -15.59
CA ASP A 169 6.22 -18.64 -16.54
C ASP A 169 5.14 -17.79 -15.86
N ALA A 170 4.56 -18.27 -14.75
CA ALA A 170 3.64 -17.48 -13.93
C ALA A 170 4.37 -16.30 -13.27
N TYR A 171 5.58 -16.51 -12.74
CA TYR A 171 6.44 -15.46 -12.18
C TYR A 171 6.77 -14.38 -13.21
N ARG A 172 7.14 -14.77 -14.43
CA ARG A 172 7.46 -13.83 -15.51
C ARG A 172 6.26 -12.95 -15.85
N ARG A 173 5.06 -13.52 -15.90
CA ARG A 173 3.81 -12.81 -16.19
C ARG A 173 3.41 -11.84 -15.07
N ILE A 174 3.55 -12.24 -13.80
CA ILE A 174 3.34 -11.36 -12.66
C ILE A 174 4.32 -10.18 -12.70
N THR A 175 5.59 -10.43 -12.99
CA THR A 175 6.63 -9.40 -13.08
C THR A 175 6.35 -8.41 -14.22
N ALA A 176 5.87 -8.89 -15.36
CA ALA A 176 5.44 -8.02 -16.46
C ALA A 176 4.26 -7.12 -16.04
N ALA A 177 3.25 -7.68 -15.38
CA ALA A 177 2.11 -6.91 -14.89
C ALA A 177 2.51 -5.83 -13.87
N TRP A 178 3.48 -6.12 -13.00
CA TRP A 178 4.06 -5.12 -12.09
C TRP A 178 4.78 -4.00 -12.82
N THR A 179 5.54 -4.35 -13.86
CA THR A 179 6.26 -3.38 -14.68
C THR A 179 5.27 -2.42 -15.37
N ASP A 180 4.17 -2.96 -15.89
CA ASP A 180 3.07 -2.18 -16.48
C ASP A 180 2.37 -1.30 -15.44
N ALA A 181 2.22 -1.78 -14.20
CA ALA A 181 1.72 -0.99 -13.07
C ALA A 181 2.72 0.07 -12.57
N GLY A 182 3.91 0.17 -13.18
CA GLY A 182 4.92 1.18 -12.84
C GLY A 182 5.83 0.81 -11.69
N VAL A 183 5.84 -0.46 -11.25
CA VAL A 183 6.86 -1.03 -10.36
C VAL A 183 8.10 -1.28 -11.22
N ARG A 184 8.97 -0.26 -11.36
CA ARG A 184 10.19 -0.35 -12.17
C ARG A 184 11.42 -0.75 -11.35
N HIS A 185 12.39 -1.28 -12.09
CA HIS A 185 13.68 -1.85 -11.66
C HIS A 185 14.56 -0.91 -10.85
#